data_AF-A0A7J5PW08-F1
#
_entry.id   AF-A0A7J5PW08-F1
#
_cell.length_a   1.000
_cell.length_b   1.000
_cell.length_c   1.000
_cell.angle_alpha   90.00
_cell.angle_beta   90.00
_cell.angle_gamma   90.00
#
_symmetry.space_group_name_H-M   'P 1'
#
loop_
_entity.id
_entity.type
_entity.pdbx_description
1 polymer ?
#
loop_
_entity_poly.entity_id
_entity_poly.type
_entity_poly.pdbx_seq_one_letter_code
_entity_poly.pdbx_strand_id
1 'polypeptide(L)'
;MRGRRNKFLNVFGILRRVITYLHECWPATIIELRGDSHFCSHEFMDWGHTLSYVRYTTGLTGNQTLLAKVTGQRKRAEKEYGKHGNPIRRFYKSDYKAKS
;
A
#
# COMPACT_ATOMS: atom_id res chain seq x y z
N MET A 1 -0.82 -8.22 35.89
CA MET A 1 -1.41 -8.51 34.57
C MET A 1 -0.76 -7.62 33.52
N ARG A 2 0.13 -8.16 32.67
CA ARG A 2 0.87 -7.37 31.66
C ARG A 2 -0.02 -7.10 30.46
N GLY A 3 -0.57 -5.89 30.39
CA GLY A 3 -1.40 -5.42 29.28
C GLY A 3 -0.62 -5.29 27.97
N ARG A 4 -0.97 -6.15 27.00
CA ARG A 4 -0.99 -5.93 25.54
C ARG A 4 0.07 -4.95 24.99
N ARG A 5 1.31 -5.41 24.78
CA ARG A 5 2.25 -4.75 23.86
C ARG A 5 1.66 -4.77 22.45
N ASN A 6 1.60 -3.61 21.81
CA ASN A 6 1.13 -3.41 20.44
C ASN A 6 1.76 -4.46 19.50
N LYS A 7 0.95 -5.34 18.92
CA LYS A 7 1.35 -6.34 17.91
C LYS A 7 1.57 -5.69 16.54
N PHE A 8 2.24 -4.54 16.47
CA PHE A 8 3.01 -4.26 15.28
C PHE A 8 4.22 -5.18 15.39
N LEU A 9 4.06 -6.43 14.96
CA LEU A 9 5.19 -7.23 14.49
C LEU A 9 6.07 -6.27 13.70
N ASN A 10 7.38 -6.25 13.96
CA ASN A 10 8.30 -5.40 13.22
C ASN A 10 8.40 -5.95 11.78
N VAL A 11 7.35 -5.73 10.99
CA VAL A 11 7.15 -6.21 9.62
C VAL A 11 8.30 -5.70 8.79
N PHE A 12 8.71 -4.45 8.98
CA PHE A 12 9.90 -3.89 8.35
C PHE A 12 11.16 -4.73 8.66
N GLY A 13 11.45 -5.03 9.93
CA GLY A 13 12.62 -5.81 10.32
C GLY A 13 12.64 -7.22 9.73
N ILE A 14 11.48 -7.88 9.67
CA ILE A 14 11.34 -9.20 9.03
C ILE A 14 11.56 -9.09 7.52
N LEU A 15 10.87 -8.15 6.85
CA LEU A 15 10.98 -7.94 5.41
C LEU A 15 12.41 -7.58 5.00
N ARG A 16 13.06 -6.67 5.74
CA ARG A 16 14.46 -6.31 5.52
C ARG A 16 15.35 -7.54 5.57
N ARG A 17 15.24 -8.36 6.62
CA ARG A 17 16.07 -9.56 6.78
C ARG A 17 15.85 -10.57 5.64
N VAL A 18 14.60 -10.82 5.26
CA VAL A 18 14.27 -11.75 4.18
C VAL A 18 14.78 -11.21 2.84
N ILE A 19 14.50 -9.96 2.51
CA ILE A 19 14.90 -9.35 1.23
C ILE A 19 16.42 -9.31 1.09
N THR A 20 17.16 -8.94 2.15
CA THR A 20 18.62 -8.97 2.13
C THR A 20 19.16 -10.37 1.87
N TYR A 21 18.62 -11.38 2.56
CA TYR A 21 19.05 -12.76 2.36
C TYR A 21 18.73 -13.29 0.95
N LEU A 22 17.53 -13.01 0.44
CA LEU A 22 17.16 -13.39 -0.92
C LEU A 22 18.09 -12.73 -1.96
N HIS A 23 18.48 -11.48 -1.74
CA HIS A 23 19.38 -10.79 -2.65
C HIS A 23 20.82 -11.34 -2.60
N GLU A 24 21.30 -11.76 -1.44
CA GLU A 24 22.60 -12.45 -1.31
C GLU A 24 22.63 -13.76 -2.10
N CYS A 25 21.54 -14.55 -2.06
CA CYS A 25 21.43 -15.80 -2.80
C CYS A 25 21.18 -15.58 -4.31
N TRP A 26 20.45 -14.51 -4.68
CA TRP A 26 20.09 -14.20 -6.05
C TRP A 26 20.33 -12.71 -6.41
N PRO A 27 21.59 -12.29 -6.62
CA PRO A 27 21.94 -10.88 -6.80
C PRO A 27 21.32 -10.20 -8.02
N ALA A 28 21.02 -10.96 -9.08
CA ALA A 28 20.40 -10.45 -10.30
C ALA A 28 18.86 -10.35 -10.22
N THR A 29 18.25 -10.77 -9.12
CA THR A 29 16.79 -10.85 -9.00
C THR A 29 16.19 -9.59 -8.41
N ILE A 30 15.16 -9.06 -9.09
CA ILE A 30 14.31 -8.00 -8.55
C ILE A 30 13.30 -8.62 -7.59
N ILE A 31 13.15 -8.01 -6.41
CA ILE A 31 12.23 -8.46 -5.37
C ILE A 31 11.06 -7.46 -5.29
N GLU A 32 9.85 -7.90 -5.63
CA GLU A 32 8.62 -7.12 -5.56
C GLU A 32 7.80 -7.49 -4.32
N LEU A 33 7.69 -6.56 -3.36
CA LEU A 33 6.77 -6.71 -2.23
C LEU A 33 5.35 -6.32 -2.63
N ARG A 34 4.39 -7.22 -2.41
CA ARG A 34 2.96 -6.93 -2.54
C ARG A 34 2.23 -7.19 -1.23
N GLY A 35 1.45 -6.21 -0.78
CA GLY A 35 0.71 -6.32 0.47
C GLY A 35 -0.47 -5.37 0.54
N ASP A 36 -1.37 -5.61 1.48
CA ASP A 36 -2.43 -4.65 1.81
C ASP A 36 -1.87 -3.45 2.60
N SER A 37 -2.75 -2.61 3.13
CA SER A 37 -2.34 -1.38 3.80
C SER A 37 -1.59 -1.57 5.12
N HIS A 38 -1.62 -2.76 5.73
CA HIS A 38 -0.80 -3.06 6.90
C HIS A 38 0.69 -3.16 6.57
N PHE A 39 1.04 -3.36 5.30
CA PHE A 39 2.43 -3.38 4.81
C PHE A 39 2.92 -2.00 4.37
N CYS A 40 2.05 -0.98 4.34
CA CYS A 40 2.43 0.40 4.03
C CYS A 40 3.14 1.04 5.24
N SER A 41 4.44 0.75 5.38
CA SER A 41 5.32 1.37 6.38
C SER A 41 6.26 2.38 5.72
N HIS A 42 6.32 3.60 6.26
CA HIS A 42 7.27 4.62 5.83
C HIS A 42 8.72 4.13 5.93
N GLU A 43 9.07 3.45 7.04
CA GLU A 43 10.41 2.88 7.25
C GLU A 43 10.81 1.90 6.13
N PHE A 44 9.86 1.04 5.72
CA PHE A 44 10.10 0.09 4.64
C PHE A 44 10.22 0.78 3.28
N MET A 45 9.33 1.74 3.00
CA MET A 45 9.31 2.46 1.72
C MET A 45 10.58 3.29 1.52
N ASP A 46 11.00 4.03 2.55
CA ASP A 46 12.23 4.83 2.53
C ASP A 46 13.47 3.93 2.36
N TRP A 47 13.53 2.81 3.10
CA TRP A 47 14.61 1.83 2.94
C TRP A 47 14.60 1.19 1.55
N GLY A 48 13.45 0.74 1.05
CA GLY A 48 13.30 0.12 -0.26
C GLY A 48 13.68 1.06 -1.40
N HIS A 49 13.38 2.36 -1.29
CA HIS A 49 13.79 3.38 -2.25
C HIS A 49 15.32 3.52 -2.38
N THR A 50 16.10 3.12 -1.37
CA THR A 50 17.57 3.13 -1.46
C THR A 50 18.13 1.95 -2.26
N LEU A 51 17.31 0.94 -2.59
CA LEU A 51 17.73 -0.31 -3.19
C LEU A 51 17.17 -0.47 -4.61
N SER A 52 18.04 -0.54 -5.61
CA SER A 52 17.64 -0.67 -7.03
C SER A 52 16.90 -1.97 -7.36
N TYR A 53 17.06 -3.01 -6.54
CA TYR A 53 16.47 -4.33 -6.72
C TYR A 53 15.17 -4.54 -5.93
N VAL A 54 14.72 -3.54 -5.15
CA VAL A 54 13.48 -3.64 -4.36
C VAL A 54 12.39 -2.80 -5.02
N ARG A 55 11.26 -3.44 -5.29
CA ARG A 55 10.02 -2.80 -5.74
C ARG A 55 8.91 -3.10 -4.75
N TYR A 56 7.90 -2.25 -4.68
CA TYR A 56 6.75 -2.53 -3.85
C TYR A 56 5.45 -1.96 -4.40
N THR A 57 4.37 -2.70 -4.16
CA THR A 57 3.00 -2.29 -4.38
C THR A 57 2.21 -2.59 -3.10
N THR A 58 1.89 -1.55 -2.34
CA THR A 58 1.13 -1.69 -1.08
C THR A 58 -0.24 -1.06 -1.21
N GLY A 59 -1.21 -1.62 -0.49
CA GLY A 59 -2.47 -0.93 -0.24
C GLY A 59 -2.22 0.35 0.55
N LEU A 60 -3.06 1.36 0.36
CA LEU A 60 -3.11 2.52 1.24
C LEU A 60 -4.38 2.43 2.08
N THR A 61 -4.26 2.66 3.38
CA THR A 61 -5.44 2.82 4.24
C THR A 61 -6.19 4.07 3.79
N GLY A 62 -7.52 4.00 3.79
CA GLY A 62 -8.35 5.14 3.41
C GLY A 62 -8.02 6.37 4.26
N ASN A 63 -7.60 7.45 3.61
CA ASN A 63 -7.35 8.74 4.26
C ASN A 63 -8.27 9.83 3.65
N GLN A 64 -8.48 10.92 4.38
CA GLN A 64 -9.40 11.97 3.95
C GLN A 64 -9.00 12.61 2.61
N THR A 65 -7.70 12.76 2.34
CA THR A 65 -7.18 13.36 1.10
C THR A 65 -7.46 12.50 -0.13
N LEU A 66 -7.26 11.19 -0.04
CA LEU A 66 -7.55 10.22 -1.09
C LEU A 66 -9.06 10.08 -1.29
N LEU A 67 -9.84 10.07 -0.19
CA LEU A 67 -11.30 10.06 -0.25
C LEU A 67 -11.85 11.30 -0.97
N ALA A 68 -11.28 12.48 -0.71
CA ALA A 68 -11.64 13.71 -1.42
C ALA A 68 -11.37 13.58 -2.93
N LYS A 69 -10.21 13.03 -3.33
CA LYS A 69 -9.87 12.81 -4.75
C LYS A 69 -10.85 11.87 -5.47
N VAL A 70 -11.38 10.85 -4.79
CA VAL A 70 -12.32 9.90 -5.41
C VAL A 70 -13.79 10.30 -5.32
N THR A 71 -14.11 11.37 -4.58
CA THR A 71 -15.50 11.79 -4.32
C THR A 71 -16.29 12.03 -5.60
N GLY A 72 -15.69 12.67 -6.61
CA GLY A 72 -16.34 12.91 -7.90
C GLY A 72 -16.70 11.62 -8.64
N GLN A 73 -15.82 10.61 -8.59
CA GLN A 73 -16.08 9.30 -9.19
C GLN A 73 -17.14 8.51 -8.41
N ARG A 74 -17.14 8.65 -7.08
CA ARG A 74 -18.16 8.03 -6.22
C ARG A 74 -19.56 8.55 -6.52
N LYS A 75 -19.72 9.88 -6.62
CA LYS A 75 -21.00 10.51 -7.01
C LYS A 75 -21.49 10.06 -8.39
N ARG A 76 -20.58 9.86 -9.34
CA ARG A 76 -20.93 9.33 -10.68
C ARG A 76 -21.41 7.89 -10.59
N ALA A 77 -20.73 7.05 -9.83
CA ALA A 77 -21.13 5.66 -9.60
C ALA A 77 -22.51 5.58 -8.92
N GLU A 78 -22.74 6.40 -7.89
CA GLU A 78 -24.02 6.50 -7.17
C GLU A 78 -25.17 6.90 -8.13
N LYS A 79 -24.93 7.88 -9.01
CA LYS A 79 -25.92 8.32 -10.00
C LYS A 79 -26.26 7.23 -11.02
N GLU A 80 -25.27 6.45 -11.47
CA GLU A 80 -25.50 5.36 -12.42
C GLU A 80 -26.22 4.19 -11.79
N TYR A 81 -25.85 3.84 -10.55
CA TYR A 81 -26.58 2.84 -9.77
C TYR A 81 -28.06 3.23 -9.63
N GLY A 82 -28.34 4.50 -9.27
CA GLY A 82 -29.71 5.00 -9.15
C GLY A 82 -30.52 4.96 -10.47
N LYS A 83 -29.86 4.95 -11.62
CA LYS A 83 -30.52 4.84 -12.93
C LYS A 83 -30.79 3.40 -13.36
N HIS A 84 -29.84 2.51 -13.10
CA HIS A 84 -29.85 1.16 -13.70
C HIS A 84 -30.17 0.05 -12.69
N GLY A 85 -30.07 0.31 -11.39
CA GLY A 85 -30.28 -0.69 -10.32
C GLY A 85 -29.21 -1.78 -10.22
N ASN A 86 -28.27 -1.84 -11.18
CA ASN A 86 -27.22 -2.85 -11.23
C ASN A 86 -25.97 -2.39 -10.48
N PRO A 87 -25.25 -3.29 -9.79
CA PRO A 87 -23.97 -2.97 -9.13
C PRO A 87 -22.96 -2.33 -10.10
N ILE A 88 -22.44 -1.16 -9.74
CA ILE A 88 -21.47 -0.41 -10.56
C ILE A 88 -20.08 -0.52 -9.96
N ARG A 89 -19.08 -0.91 -10.76
CA ARG A 89 -17.66 -0.89 -10.41
C ARG A 89 -16.91 0.08 -11.32
N ARG A 90 -16.22 1.05 -10.73
CA ARG A 90 -15.40 2.05 -11.46
C ARG A 90 -13.99 2.07 -10.91
N PHE A 91 -13.02 2.20 -11.80
CA PHE A 91 -11.60 2.36 -11.46
C PHE A 91 -11.15 3.78 -11.77
N TYR A 92 -10.30 4.32 -10.90
CA TYR A 92 -9.75 5.65 -11.04
C TYR A 92 -8.28 5.62 -10.63
N LYS A 93 -7.42 6.22 -11.45
CA LYS A 93 -5.99 6.35 -11.19
C LYS A 93 -5.66 7.83 -11.05
N SER A 94 -4.89 8.16 -10.03
CA SER A 94 -4.34 9.51 -9.84
C SER A 94 -3.05 9.44 -9.06
N ASP A 95 -2.14 10.36 -9.32
CA ASP A 95 -0.92 10.48 -8.53
C ASP A 95 -1.19 11.19 -7.20
N TYR A 96 -0.50 10.72 -6.17
CA TYR A 96 -0.58 11.24 -4.82
C TYR A 96 0.77 11.10 -4.12
N LYS A 97 1.23 12.19 -3.52
CA LYS A 97 2.36 12.23 -2.61
C LYS A 97 1.86 12.83 -1.30
N ALA A 98 2.11 12.14 -0.19
CA ALA A 98 1.85 12.72 1.13
C ALA A 98 2.76 13.94 1.34
N LYS A 99 2.27 14.96 2.05
CA LYS A 99 3.13 16.08 2.46
C LYS A 99 4.17 15.54 3.45
N SER A 100 5.45 15.86 3.21
CA SER A 100 6.55 15.61 4.16
C SER A 100 6.41 16.49 5.39
#